data_AF-A0A7X7B5J8-F1
#
_entry.id   AF-A0A7X7B5J8-F1
#
_cell.length_a   1.000
_cell.length_b   1.000
_cell.length_c   1.000
_cell.angle_alpha   90.00
_cell.angle_beta   90.00
_cell.angle_gamma   90.00
#
_symmetry.space_group_name_H-M   'P 1'
#
loop_
_entity.id
_entity.type
_entity.pdbx_description
1 polymer ?
#
loop_
_entity_poly.entity_id
_entity_poly.type
_entity_poly.pdbx_seq_one_letter_code
_entity_poly.pdbx_strand_id
1 'polypeptide(L)'
;LLFQGLFLAPHVVAESLKGAVFAATVMQKLGFEVFPQGNEERGDIIQAVKFNDPESLILFCQGIQKGSPVDSFVVPQPWDMPGYDSKVIMAAGGFIQGSSIELSADAPIKEPYMAYLQGGLVFEHVKLGIMTAIQAMKEKKR
;
A
#
# COMPACT_ATOMS: atom_id res chain seq x y z
N LEU A 1 11.33 -24.85 -2.67
CA LEU A 1 10.63 -23.62 -2.22
C LEU A 1 9.36 -23.33 -3.03
N LEU A 2 9.32 -23.52 -4.36
CA LEU A 2 8.12 -23.27 -5.18
C LEU A 2 6.85 -24.00 -4.68
N PHE A 3 6.93 -25.29 -4.38
CA PHE A 3 5.78 -26.07 -3.88
C PHE A 3 5.26 -25.60 -2.53
N GLN A 4 6.15 -25.16 -1.64
CA GLN A 4 5.76 -24.59 -0.35
C GLN A 4 5.05 -23.24 -0.53
N GLY A 5 5.55 -22.39 -1.43
CA GLY A 5 4.89 -21.15 -1.80
C GLY A 5 3.48 -21.39 -2.37
N LEU A 6 3.34 -22.35 -3.28
CA LEU A 6 2.04 -22.72 -3.84
C LEU A 6 1.07 -23.26 -2.78
N PHE A 7 1.55 -24.07 -1.83
CA PHE A 7 0.74 -24.58 -0.72
C PHE A 7 0.25 -23.46 0.22
N LEU A 8 1.09 -22.46 0.48
CA LEU A 8 0.75 -21.31 1.34
C LEU A 8 -0.02 -20.20 0.62
N ALA A 9 -0.03 -20.19 -0.72
CA ALA A 9 -0.59 -19.11 -1.53
C ALA A 9 -2.06 -18.77 -1.18
N PRO A 10 -2.99 -19.73 -0.99
CA PRO A 10 -4.38 -19.39 -0.64
C PRO A 10 -4.48 -18.63 0.69
N HIS A 11 -3.66 -18.99 1.67
CA HIS A 11 -3.63 -18.33 2.97
C HIS A 11 -3.07 -16.91 2.83
N VAL A 12 -1.90 -16.75 2.19
CA VAL A 12 -1.27 -15.43 2.01
C VAL A 12 -2.15 -14.47 1.20
N VAL A 13 -2.84 -14.97 0.16
CA VAL A 13 -3.81 -14.17 -0.59
C VAL A 13 -4.98 -13.73 0.31
N ALA A 14 -5.48 -14.60 1.19
CA ALA A 14 -6.53 -14.23 2.14
C ALA A 14 -6.06 -13.18 3.17
N GLU A 15 -4.81 -13.26 3.64
CA GLU A 15 -4.20 -12.24 4.52
C GLU A 15 -4.13 -10.87 3.84
N SER A 16 -3.65 -10.83 2.59
CA SER A 16 -3.60 -9.64 1.75
C SER A 16 -5.00 -9.04 1.51
N LEU A 17 -5.99 -9.87 1.17
CA LEU A 17 -7.39 -9.44 0.97
C LEU A 17 -8.03 -8.86 2.24
N LYS A 18 -7.82 -9.47 3.40
CA LYS A 18 -8.25 -8.91 4.69
C LYS A 18 -7.61 -7.54 4.92
N GLY A 19 -6.33 -7.41 4.57
CA GLY A 19 -5.59 -6.15 4.61
C GLY A 19 -6.19 -5.06 3.73
N ALA A 20 -6.53 -5.40 2.47
CA ALA A 20 -7.19 -4.50 1.52
C ALA A 20 -8.55 -4.01 2.04
N VAL A 21 -9.39 -4.90 2.58
CA VAL A 21 -10.69 -4.55 3.19
C VAL A 21 -10.51 -3.65 4.40
N PHE A 22 -9.52 -3.93 5.25
CA PHE A 22 -9.20 -3.09 6.39
C PHE A 22 -8.75 -1.69 5.96
N ALA A 23 -7.85 -1.59 4.97
CA ALA A 23 -7.39 -0.34 4.40
C ALA A 23 -8.56 0.48 3.84
N ALA A 24 -9.41 -0.14 3.01
CA ALA A 24 -10.60 0.50 2.44
C ALA A 24 -11.49 1.10 3.53
N THR A 25 -11.83 0.27 4.53
CA THR A 25 -12.75 0.66 5.60
C THR A 25 -12.19 1.79 6.47
N VAL A 26 -10.90 1.76 6.79
CA VAL A 26 -10.25 2.77 7.62
C VAL A 26 -10.10 4.09 6.87
N MET A 27 -9.62 4.04 5.62
CA MET A 27 -9.44 5.24 4.80
C MET A 27 -10.79 5.90 4.45
N GLN A 28 -11.83 5.10 4.18
CA GLN A 28 -13.19 5.61 4.00
C GLN A 28 -13.71 6.31 5.26
N LYS A 29 -13.48 5.74 6.46
CA LYS A 29 -13.84 6.38 7.74
C LYS A 29 -13.07 7.68 8.01
N LEU A 30 -11.88 7.83 7.43
CA LEU A 30 -11.08 9.05 7.49
C LEU A 30 -11.48 10.10 6.43
N GLY A 31 -12.46 9.80 5.59
CA GLY A 31 -13.00 10.72 4.59
C GLY A 31 -12.32 10.65 3.22
N PHE A 32 -11.50 9.62 2.96
CA PHE A 32 -10.92 9.39 1.64
C PHE A 32 -11.87 8.58 0.76
N GLU A 33 -11.86 8.87 -0.55
CA GLU A 33 -12.49 8.00 -1.54
C GLU A 33 -11.60 6.76 -1.75
N VAL A 34 -12.22 5.59 -1.77
CA VAL A 34 -11.53 4.31 -1.90
C VAL A 34 -12.21 3.45 -2.96
N PHE A 35 -11.44 2.58 -3.61
CA PHE A 35 -11.96 1.62 -4.57
C PHE A 35 -11.13 0.33 -4.54
N PRO A 36 -11.75 -0.86 -4.42
CA PRO A 36 -13.14 -1.11 -4.02
C PRO A 36 -13.42 -0.66 -2.57
N GLN A 37 -14.70 -0.57 -2.19
CA GLN A 37 -15.14 -0.39 -0.81
C GLN A 37 -14.92 -1.66 0.02
N GLY A 38 -15.04 -1.54 1.35
CA GLY A 38 -14.81 -2.66 2.27
C GLY A 38 -15.82 -3.81 2.17
N ASN A 39 -17.01 -3.56 1.61
CA ASN A 39 -18.10 -4.52 1.48
C ASN A 39 -18.37 -4.97 0.04
N GLU A 40 -17.55 -4.55 -0.92
CA GLU A 40 -17.66 -4.96 -2.33
C GLU A 40 -16.91 -6.29 -2.56
N GLU A 41 -17.39 -7.06 -3.54
CA GLU A 41 -16.70 -8.26 -4.00
C GLU A 41 -15.36 -7.90 -4.66
N ARG A 42 -14.36 -8.77 -4.48
CA ARG A 42 -12.98 -8.52 -4.93
C ARG A 42 -12.51 -9.62 -5.87
N GLY A 43 -11.96 -9.21 -7.01
CA GLY A 43 -11.29 -10.10 -7.97
C GLY A 43 -9.77 -10.16 -7.80
N ASP A 44 -9.17 -9.21 -7.08
CA ASP A 44 -7.73 -9.09 -6.87
C ASP A 44 -7.39 -8.55 -5.47
N ILE A 45 -6.09 -8.38 -5.20
CA ILE A 45 -5.55 -7.87 -3.93
C ILE A 45 -5.35 -6.34 -3.92
N ILE A 46 -5.72 -5.64 -4.99
CA ILE A 46 -5.42 -4.22 -5.14
C ILE A 46 -6.43 -3.41 -4.34
N GLN A 47 -5.94 -2.41 -3.63
CA GLN A 47 -6.75 -1.40 -2.97
C GLN A 47 -6.31 0.00 -3.42
N ALA A 48 -7.17 0.70 -4.14
CA ALA A 48 -6.96 2.09 -4.50
C ALA A 48 -7.49 3.02 -3.40
N VAL A 49 -6.72 4.07 -3.12
CA VAL A 49 -7.10 5.18 -2.25
C VAL A 49 -6.80 6.48 -2.98
N LYS A 50 -7.82 7.32 -3.16
CA LYS A 50 -7.69 8.60 -3.85
C LYS A 50 -7.33 9.69 -2.84
N PHE A 51 -6.18 10.30 -3.06
CA PHE A 51 -5.75 11.50 -2.34
C PHE A 51 -6.04 12.71 -3.23
N ASN A 52 -6.43 13.85 -2.66
CA ASN A 52 -6.70 15.04 -3.48
C ASN A 52 -5.46 15.95 -3.61
N ASP A 53 -4.35 15.55 -3.01
CA ASP A 53 -3.10 16.31 -3.01
C ASP A 53 -1.88 15.37 -3.07
N PRO A 54 -0.79 15.78 -3.74
CA PRO A 54 0.39 14.96 -3.92
C PRO A 54 1.16 14.73 -2.61
N GLU A 55 1.04 15.64 -1.64
CA GLU A 55 1.78 15.56 -0.39
C GLU A 55 1.26 14.42 0.49
N SER A 56 -0.06 14.34 0.68
CA SER A 56 -0.73 13.26 1.41
C SER A 56 -0.44 11.90 0.77
N LEU A 57 -0.43 11.83 -0.56
CA LEU A 57 -0.06 10.63 -1.31
C LEU A 57 1.38 10.18 -1.00
N ILE A 58 2.33 11.11 -1.10
CA ILE A 58 3.75 10.82 -0.85
C ILE A 58 3.97 10.37 0.60
N LEU A 59 3.34 11.05 1.57
CA LEU A 59 3.44 10.69 2.99
C LEU A 59 2.84 9.31 3.27
N PHE A 60 1.74 8.97 2.60
CA PHE A 60 1.15 7.65 2.72
C PHE A 60 2.14 6.56 2.27
N CYS A 61 2.71 6.68 1.06
CA CYS A 61 3.72 5.74 0.57
C CYS A 61 4.97 5.68 1.47
N GLN A 62 5.49 6.84 1.92
CA GLN A 62 6.64 6.88 2.84
C GLN A 62 6.33 6.19 4.17
N GLY A 63 5.11 6.35 4.69
CA GLY A 63 4.69 5.71 5.91
C GLY A 63 4.46 4.21 5.76
N ILE A 64 4.02 3.74 4.59
CA ILE A 64 4.01 2.31 4.25
C ILE A 64 5.44 1.75 4.27
N GLN A 65 6.40 2.42 3.63
CA GLN A 65 7.81 2.00 3.65
C GLN A 65 8.37 1.95 5.08
N LYS A 66 8.07 2.95 5.90
CA LYS A 66 8.48 2.98 7.31
C LYS A 66 7.90 1.82 8.13
N GLY A 67 6.72 1.33 7.75
CA GLY A 67 6.06 0.17 8.35
C GLY A 67 6.53 -1.18 7.80
N SER A 68 7.48 -1.21 6.86
CA SER A 68 7.98 -2.43 6.24
C SER A 68 9.08 -3.12 7.05
N PRO A 69 9.27 -4.44 6.89
CA PRO A 69 10.31 -5.17 7.60
C PRO A 69 11.73 -4.89 7.08
N VAL A 70 11.87 -4.61 5.79
CA VAL A 70 13.16 -4.34 5.13
C VAL A 70 13.21 -2.90 4.64
N ASP A 71 14.38 -2.27 4.72
CA ASP A 71 14.64 -0.90 4.26
C ASP A 71 13.67 0.15 4.82
N SER A 72 13.17 -0.05 6.04
CA SER A 72 12.23 0.88 6.69
C SER A 72 12.82 2.25 7.04
N PHE A 73 14.16 2.35 7.08
CA PHE A 73 14.88 3.61 7.24
C PHE A 73 15.04 4.38 5.92
N VAL A 74 14.76 3.77 4.77
CA VAL A 74 14.83 4.40 3.45
C VAL A 74 13.54 5.16 3.20
N VAL A 75 13.65 6.40 2.72
CA VAL A 75 12.49 7.25 2.43
C VAL A 75 12.26 7.27 0.91
N PRO A 76 11.14 6.71 0.41
CA PRO A 76 10.87 6.70 -1.02
C PRO A 76 10.60 8.13 -1.51
N GLN A 77 11.07 8.41 -2.72
CA GLN A 77 10.91 9.68 -3.41
C GLN A 77 10.35 9.41 -4.81
N PRO A 78 9.52 10.32 -5.36
CA PRO A 78 9.07 10.20 -6.74
C PRO A 78 10.25 10.19 -7.72
N TRP A 79 10.33 9.18 -8.57
CA TRP A 79 11.35 9.07 -9.63
C TRP A 79 10.70 8.90 -11.01
N ASP A 80 11.40 9.33 -12.07
CA ASP A 80 11.03 9.12 -13.47
C ASP A 80 11.10 7.64 -13.89
N MET A 81 10.04 6.87 -13.62
CA MET A 81 9.98 5.44 -13.93
C MET A 81 9.84 5.22 -15.44
N PRO A 82 10.73 4.42 -16.08
CA PRO A 82 10.62 4.14 -17.51
C PRO A 82 9.25 3.56 -17.87
N GLY A 83 8.60 4.13 -18.89
CA GLY A 83 7.27 3.72 -19.34
C GLY A 83 6.10 4.52 -18.76
N TYR A 84 6.35 5.40 -17.79
CA TYR A 84 5.35 6.30 -17.23
C TYR A 84 5.51 7.74 -17.76
N ASP A 85 4.38 8.44 -17.93
CA ASP A 85 4.32 9.84 -18.36
C ASP A 85 4.52 10.85 -17.20
N SER A 86 4.63 10.33 -15.99
CA SER A 86 4.71 11.07 -14.73
C SER A 86 5.65 10.36 -13.77
N LYS A 87 6.15 11.09 -12.77
CA LYS A 87 6.97 10.50 -11.70
C LYS A 87 6.13 9.49 -10.93
N VAL A 88 6.76 8.39 -10.53
CA VAL A 88 6.12 7.35 -9.72
C VAL A 88 6.83 7.28 -8.37
N ILE A 89 6.06 7.16 -7.30
CA ILE A 89 6.58 6.80 -5.97
C ILE A 89 6.22 5.34 -5.69
N MET A 90 7.12 4.61 -5.04
CA MET A 90 6.92 3.21 -4.68
C MET A 90 7.52 2.93 -3.29
N ALA A 91 6.73 2.28 -2.44
CA ALA A 91 7.14 1.65 -1.20
C ALA A 91 7.15 0.14 -1.40
N ALA A 92 8.32 -0.46 -1.21
CA ALA A 92 8.61 -1.85 -1.58
C ALA A 92 9.60 -2.52 -0.61
N GLY A 93 9.45 -2.28 0.70
CA GLY A 93 10.29 -2.85 1.76
C GLY A 93 10.05 -4.33 2.06
N GLY A 94 9.87 -5.16 1.03
CA GLY A 94 9.71 -6.61 1.13
C GLY A 94 11.05 -7.35 1.18
N PHE A 95 11.01 -8.64 1.52
CA PHE A 95 12.16 -9.53 1.50
C PHE A 95 12.58 -9.90 0.06
N ILE A 96 11.60 -10.04 -0.85
CA ILE A 96 11.87 -10.31 -2.25
C ILE A 96 11.68 -9.03 -3.08
N GLN A 97 12.72 -8.64 -3.81
CA GLN A 97 12.71 -7.44 -4.63
C GLN A 97 11.57 -7.49 -5.66
N GLY A 98 10.73 -6.46 -5.68
CA GLY A 98 9.60 -6.34 -6.61
C GLY A 98 8.40 -7.23 -6.29
N SER A 99 8.39 -7.89 -5.13
CA SER A 99 7.24 -8.68 -4.68
C SER A 99 6.08 -7.79 -4.29
N SER A 100 4.95 -7.90 -5.01
CA SER A 100 3.69 -7.20 -4.70
C SER A 100 2.71 -8.02 -3.85
N ILE A 101 3.05 -9.28 -3.53
CA ILE A 101 2.31 -10.06 -2.53
C ILE A 101 2.78 -9.73 -1.10
N GLU A 102 3.96 -9.12 -0.97
CA GLU A 102 4.39 -8.44 0.25
C GLU A 102 3.80 -7.02 0.28
N LEU A 103 3.61 -6.47 1.49
CA LEU A 103 2.98 -5.16 1.65
C LEU A 103 3.76 -4.09 0.88
N SER A 104 3.07 -3.43 -0.04
CA SER A 104 3.64 -2.43 -0.94
C SER A 104 2.59 -1.37 -1.28
N ALA A 105 3.07 -0.18 -1.64
CA ALA A 105 2.22 0.90 -2.11
C ALA A 105 2.92 1.74 -3.17
N ASP A 106 2.27 1.94 -4.31
CA ASP A 106 2.82 2.73 -5.40
C ASP A 106 1.77 3.67 -6.01
N ALA A 107 2.25 4.73 -6.64
CA ALA A 107 1.38 5.74 -7.21
C ALA A 107 2.09 6.60 -8.27
N PRO A 108 1.42 6.93 -9.40
CA PRO A 108 1.84 8.04 -10.23
C PRO A 108 1.55 9.37 -9.52
N ILE A 109 2.50 10.31 -9.56
CA ILE A 109 2.34 11.67 -9.04
C ILE A 109 1.59 12.51 -10.09
N LYS A 110 0.30 12.22 -10.23
CA LYS A 110 -0.62 12.86 -11.18
C LYS A 110 -2.02 12.87 -10.60
N GLU A 111 -2.81 13.91 -10.90
CA GLU A 111 -4.22 13.95 -10.52
C GLU A 111 -4.98 12.72 -11.04
N PRO A 112 -5.87 12.10 -10.24
CA PRO A 112 -6.34 12.53 -8.92
C PRO A 112 -5.58 11.85 -7.76
N TYR A 113 -4.26 11.71 -7.86
CA TYR A 113 -3.33 11.19 -6.84
C TYR A 113 -3.81 9.91 -6.16
N MET A 114 -4.06 8.87 -6.95
CA MET A 114 -4.44 7.55 -6.42
C MET A 114 -3.21 6.73 -6.03
N ALA A 115 -3.19 6.25 -4.78
CA ALA A 115 -2.28 5.19 -4.35
C ALA A 115 -2.89 3.82 -4.57
N TYR A 116 -2.07 2.87 -4.98
CA TYR A 116 -2.41 1.45 -5.08
C TYR A 116 -1.67 0.72 -3.97
N LEU A 117 -2.40 0.34 -2.93
CA LEU A 117 -1.91 -0.50 -1.84
C LEU A 117 -2.23 -1.96 -2.16
N GLN A 118 -1.26 -2.85 -1.97
CA GLN A 118 -1.45 -4.28 -2.19
C GLN A 118 -0.48 -5.12 -1.36
N GLY A 119 -0.81 -6.40 -1.23
CA GLY A 119 0.05 -7.36 -0.57
C GLY A 119 -0.01 -7.31 0.96
N GLY A 120 0.63 -8.32 1.55
CA GLY A 120 0.61 -8.57 2.98
C GLY A 120 0.75 -10.06 3.26
N LEU A 121 1.90 -10.47 3.80
CA LEU A 121 2.13 -11.88 4.14
C LEU A 121 1.26 -12.34 5.31
N VAL A 122 0.99 -11.43 6.24
CA VAL A 122 0.13 -11.63 7.41
C VAL A 122 -0.68 -10.37 7.66
N PHE A 123 -1.95 -10.51 8.01
CA PHE A 123 -2.87 -9.38 8.20
C PHE A 123 -2.38 -8.36 9.24
N GLU A 124 -1.70 -8.83 10.30
CA GLU A 124 -1.16 -7.99 11.36
C GLU A 124 -0.13 -6.99 10.82
N HIS A 125 0.72 -7.41 9.87
CA HIS A 125 1.69 -6.54 9.23
C HIS A 125 1.00 -5.46 8.39
N VAL A 126 -0.01 -5.85 7.60
CA VAL A 126 -0.80 -4.89 6.80
C VAL A 126 -1.44 -3.84 7.70
N LYS A 127 -2.07 -4.27 8.79
CA LYS A 127 -2.68 -3.38 9.77
C LYS A 127 -1.67 -2.39 10.36
N LEU A 128 -0.51 -2.87 10.79
CA LEU A 128 0.56 -2.01 11.34
C LEU A 128 1.12 -1.04 10.30
N GLY A 129 1.33 -1.50 9.07
CA GLY A 129 1.81 -0.65 7.97
C GLY A 129 0.84 0.48 7.65
N ILE A 130 -0.46 0.18 7.51
CA ILE A 130 -1.49 1.19 7.28
C ILE A 130 -1.60 2.17 8.45
N MET A 131 -1.58 1.68 9.70
CA MET A 131 -1.61 2.56 10.87
C MET A 131 -0.39 3.49 10.93
N THR A 132 0.78 2.99 10.54
CA THR A 132 2.02 3.79 10.45
C THR A 132 1.91 4.85 9.35
N ALA A 133 1.34 4.51 8.20
CA ALA A 133 1.09 5.46 7.12
C ALA A 133 0.13 6.58 7.52
N ILE A 134 -0.99 6.23 8.16
CA ILE A 134 -1.95 7.21 8.67
C ILE A 134 -1.30 8.11 9.73
N GLN A 135 -0.47 7.55 10.61
CA GLN A 135 0.24 8.33 11.63
C GLN A 135 1.23 9.32 10.98
N ALA A 136 1.99 8.90 9.97
CA ALA A 136 2.91 9.77 9.24
C ALA A 136 2.20 10.95 8.55
N MET A 137 1.04 10.68 7.94
CA MET A 137 0.20 11.74 7.36
C MET A 137 -0.32 12.73 8.41
N LYS A 138 -0.62 12.26 9.62
CA LYS A 138 -1.16 13.10 10.71
C LYS A 138 -0.09 13.97 11.36
N GLU A 139 1.12 13.45 11.55
CA GLU A 139 2.23 14.16 12.20
C GLU A 139 2.65 15.41 11.43
N LYS A 140 2.58 15.39 10.09
CA LYS A 140 2.97 16.53 9.26
C LYS A 140 1.88 17.62 9.13
N LYS A 141 0.63 17.30 9.49
CA LYS A 141 -0.47 18.28 9.55
C LYS A 141 -0.50 19.09 10.86
N ARG A 142 0.36 18.78 11.82
CA ARG A 142 0.53 19.51 13.09
C ARG A 142 1.69 20.49 12.98
#